data_AF-R1CNC3-F1
#
_entry.id   AF-R1CNC3-F1
#
_cell.length_a   1.000
_cell.length_b   1.000
_cell.length_c   1.000
_cell.angle_alpha   90.00
_cell.angle_beta   90.00
_cell.angle_gamma   90.00
#
_symmetry.space_group_name_H-M   'P 1'
#
loop_
_entity.id
_entity.type
_entity.pdbx_description
1 polymer ?
#
loop_
_entity_poly.entity_id
_entity_poly.type
_entity_poly.pdbx_seq_one_letter_code
_entity_poly.pdbx_strand_id
1 'polypeptide(L)'
;MEKHEKQLNDLKEKLEKAKTLKYKAEARLEQLNKQQEEIINELNDLGVKPEELENEIEKLDQEIRNLIEEANKLLPSEILK
;
A
#
# COMPACT_ATOMS: atom_id res chain seq x y z
N MET A 1 0.11 -54.17 17.38
CA MET A 1 -0.79 -53.50 16.41
C MET A 1 -1.18 -52.10 16.89
N GLU A 2 -1.59 -51.91 18.14
CA GLU A 2 -1.94 -50.58 18.71
C GLU A 2 -0.92 -49.46 18.49
N LYS A 3 0.39 -49.75 18.56
CA LYS A 3 1.44 -48.74 18.39
C LYS A 3 1.49 -48.14 16.98
N HIS A 4 1.16 -48.94 15.97
CA HIS A 4 1.15 -48.48 14.57
C HIS A 4 -0.12 -47.69 14.24
N GLU A 5 -1.27 -48.08 14.78
CA GLU A 5 -2.50 -47.28 14.66
C GLU A 5 -2.35 -45.92 15.33
N LYS A 6 -1.74 -45.86 16.52
CA LYS A 6 -1.50 -44.60 17.22
C LYS A 6 -0.60 -43.65 16.43
N GLN A 7 0.46 -44.19 15.81
CA GLN A 7 1.33 -43.42 14.92
C GLN A 7 0.62 -42.93 13.65
N LEU A 8 -0.25 -43.76 13.08
CA LEU A 8 -1.03 -43.39 11.90
C LEU A 8 -2.03 -42.27 12.23
N ASN A 9 -2.64 -42.31 13.41
CA ASN A 9 -3.58 -41.30 13.87
C ASN A 9 -2.87 -39.96 14.14
N ASP A 10 -1.70 -39.98 14.79
CA ASP A 10 -0.86 -38.78 14.99
C ASP A 10 -0.44 -38.13 13.67
N LEU A 11 -0.08 -38.93 12.67
CA LEU A 11 0.27 -38.45 11.33
C LEU A 11 -0.95 -37.82 10.64
N LYS A 12 -2.12 -38.44 10.77
CA LYS A 12 -3.37 -37.93 10.21
C LYS A 12 -3.76 -36.59 10.83
N GLU A 13 -3.66 -36.46 12.15
CA GLU A 13 -3.91 -35.18 12.84
C GLU A 13 -2.94 -34.07 12.41
N LYS A 14 -1.65 -34.40 12.31
CA LYS A 14 -0.64 -33.43 11.84
C LYS A 14 -0.92 -32.98 10.41
N LEU A 15 -1.35 -33.90 9.54
CA LEU A 15 -1.71 -33.59 8.16
C LEU A 15 -2.93 -32.68 8.09
N GLU A 16 -3.98 -32.94 8.88
CA GLU A 16 -5.17 -32.08 8.91
C GLU A 16 -4.88 -30.68 9.46
N LYS A 17 -4.01 -30.58 10.48
CA LYS A 17 -3.52 -29.28 10.97
C LYS A 17 -2.74 -28.54 9.89
N ALA A 18 -1.86 -29.22 9.17
CA ALA A 18 -1.08 -28.62 8.08
C ALA A 18 -1.97 -28.13 6.93
N LYS A 19 -2.99 -28.91 6.53
CA LYS A 19 -3.98 -28.49 5.53
C LYS A 19 -4.73 -27.25 5.97
N THR A 20 -5.21 -27.24 7.21
CA THR A 20 -5.93 -26.08 7.79
C THR A 20 -5.06 -24.82 7.78
N LEU A 21 -3.79 -24.95 8.16
CA LEU A 21 -2.83 -23.84 8.11
C LEU A 21 -2.60 -23.34 6.69
N LYS A 22 -2.46 -24.26 5.72
CA LYS A 22 -2.32 -23.92 4.30
C LYS A 22 -3.52 -23.14 3.79
N TYR A 23 -4.74 -23.63 4.00
CA TYR A 23 -5.96 -22.93 3.56
C TYR A 23 -6.08 -21.54 4.19
N LYS A 24 -5.74 -21.40 5.47
CA LYS A 24 -5.75 -20.09 6.15
C LYS A 24 -4.71 -19.13 5.55
N ALA A 25 -3.53 -19.63 5.20
CA ALA A 25 -2.49 -18.83 4.58
C ALA A 25 -2.88 -18.39 3.15
N GLU A 26 -3.47 -19.30 2.37
CA GLU A 26 -3.99 -19.01 1.02
C GLU A 26 -5.09 -17.95 1.07
N ALA A 27 -6.08 -18.10 1.96
CA ALA A 27 -7.15 -17.10 2.13
C ALA A 27 -6.61 -15.73 2.56
N ARG A 28 -5.60 -15.71 3.44
CA ARG A 28 -4.97 -14.45 3.87
C ARG A 28 -4.18 -13.79 2.75
N LEU A 29 -3.49 -14.58 1.92
CA LEU A 29 -2.74 -14.08 0.77
C LEU A 29 -3.69 -13.47 -0.27
N GLU A 30 -4.79 -14.15 -0.56
CA GLU A 30 -5.82 -13.66 -1.48
C GLU A 30 -6.41 -12.33 -0.99
N GLN A 31 -6.73 -12.24 0.31
CA GLN A 31 -7.21 -11.00 0.92
C GLN A 31 -6.18 -9.86 0.79
N LEU A 32 -4.90 -10.13 1.06
CA LEU A 32 -3.83 -9.12 0.98
C LEU A 32 -3.62 -8.64 -0.46
N ASN A 33 -3.66 -9.55 -1.44
CA ASN A 33 -3.55 -9.18 -2.85
C ASN A 33 -4.71 -8.28 -3.28
N LYS A 34 -5.94 -8.60 -2.85
CA LYS A 34 -7.10 -7.76 -3.13
C LYS A 34 -6.96 -6.36 -2.52
N GLN A 35 -6.51 -6.27 -1.27
CA GLN A 35 -6.24 -4.99 -0.62
C GLN A 35 -5.16 -4.19 -1.35
N GLN A 36 -4.10 -4.85 -1.81
CA GLN A 36 -3.05 -4.20 -2.60
C GLN A 36 -3.60 -3.65 -3.93
N GLU A 37 -4.42 -4.43 -4.63
CA GLU A 37 -5.03 -4.02 -5.90
C GLU A 37 -5.99 -2.83 -5.70
N GLU A 38 -6.81 -2.86 -4.63
CA GLU A 38 -7.68 -1.73 -4.25
C GLU A 38 -6.85 -0.46 -3.99
N ILE A 39 -5.77 -0.55 -3.22
CA ILE A 39 -4.88 0.60 -2.96
C ILE A 39 -4.26 1.14 -4.25
N ILE A 40 -3.80 0.26 -5.15
CA ILE A 40 -3.21 0.68 -6.42
C ILE A 40 -4.27 1.38 -7.29
N ASN A 41 -5.49 0.86 -7.33
CA ASN A 41 -6.59 1.48 -8.07
C ASN A 41 -6.96 2.84 -7.48
N GLU A 42 -7.06 2.98 -6.16
CA GLU A 42 -7.29 4.27 -5.49
C GLU A 42 -6.17 5.28 -5.81
N LEU A 43 -4.90 4.85 -5.81
CA LEU A 43 -3.77 5.72 -6.19
C LEU A 43 -3.85 6.16 -7.66
N ASN A 44 -4.23 5.24 -8.56
CA ASN A 44 -4.43 5.56 -9.98
C ASN A 44 -5.63 6.50 -10.19
N ASP A 45 -6.73 6.31 -9.47
CA ASP A 45 -7.93 7.17 -9.52
C ASP A 45 -7.62 8.58 -9.00
N LEU A 46 -6.74 8.70 -8.01
CA LEU A 46 -6.21 9.99 -7.55
C LEU A 46 -5.25 10.63 -8.57
N GLY A 47 -4.92 9.95 -9.67
CA GLY A 47 -4.02 10.43 -10.71
C GLY A 47 -2.55 10.49 -10.26
N VAL A 48 -2.21 9.84 -9.15
CA VAL A 48 -0.87 9.87 -8.56
C VAL A 48 -0.28 8.47 -8.62
N LYS A 49 0.67 8.25 -9.55
CA LYS A 49 1.48 7.03 -9.44
C LYS A 49 2.34 7.18 -8.18
N PRO A 50 2.41 6.18 -7.30
CA PRO A 50 3.27 6.25 -6.11
C PRO A 50 4.75 6.51 -6.47
N GLU A 51 5.18 6.11 -7.67
CA GLU A 51 6.51 6.37 -8.24
C GLU A 51 6.73 7.84 -8.64
N GLU A 52 5.65 8.58 -8.92
CA GLU A 52 5.67 9.97 -9.40
C GLU A 52 5.29 10.97 -8.30
N LEU A 53 4.88 10.48 -7.13
CA LEU A 53 4.35 11.27 -6.02
C LEU A 53 5.35 12.31 -5.50
N GLU A 54 6.63 11.94 -5.43
CA GLU A 54 7.71 12.84 -5.00
C GLU A 54 8.02 13.92 -6.05
N ASN A 55 7.98 13.56 -7.34
CA ASN A 55 8.15 14.51 -8.44
C ASN A 55 7.00 15.52 -8.50
N GLU A 56 5.75 15.10 -8.26
CA GLU A 56 4.60 16.01 -8.27
C GLU A 56 4.64 16.96 -7.06
N ILE A 57 5.14 16.50 -5.91
CA ILE A 57 5.40 17.37 -4.74
C ILE A 57 6.45 18.44 -5.09
N GLU A 58 7.59 18.06 -5.67
CA GLU A 58 8.63 19.03 -6.06
C GLU A 58 8.11 20.06 -7.07
N LYS A 59 7.32 19.61 -8.04
CA LYS A 59 6.72 20.47 -9.06
C LYS A 59 5.75 21.48 -8.43
N LEU A 60 4.86 21.04 -7.54
CA LEU A 60 3.93 21.91 -6.83
C LEU A 60 4.67 22.93 -5.94
N ASP A 61 5.73 22.49 -5.25
CA ASP A 61 6.53 23.36 -4.38
C ASP A 61 7.25 24.46 -5.18
N GLN A 62 7.76 24.11 -6.37
CA GLN A 62 8.35 25.06 -7.32
C GLN A 62 7.30 26.05 -7.84
N GLU A 63 6.10 25.58 -8.15
CA GLU A 63 4.99 26.39 -8.65
C GLU A 63 4.52 27.40 -7.59
N ILE A 64 4.41 26.98 -6.33
CA ILE A 64 4.12 27.86 -5.19
C ILE A 64 5.18 28.95 -5.06
N ARG A 65 6.48 28.61 -5.13
CA ARG A 65 7.57 29.60 -5.04
C ARG A 65 7.48 30.63 -6.16
N ASN A 66 7.23 30.18 -7.39
CA ASN A 66 7.08 31.05 -8.55
C ASN A 66 5.89 32.00 -8.38
N LEU A 67 4.74 31.50 -7.93
CA LEU A 67 3.54 32.30 -7.68
C LEU A 67 3.76 33.33 -6.55
N ILE A 68 4.49 32.96 -5.51
CA ILE A 68 4.86 33.90 -4.42
C ILE A 68 5.80 35.00 -4.96
N GLU A 69 6.79 34.65 -5.78
CA GLU A 69 7.64 35.66 -6.42
C GLU A 69 6.85 36.59 -7.34
N GLU A 70 5.93 36.04 -8.13
CA GLU A 70 5.11 36.80 -9.05
C GLU A 70 4.17 37.73 -8.28
N ALA A 71 3.54 37.25 -7.22
CA ALA A 71 2.76 38.08 -6.30
C ALA A 71 3.58 39.22 -5.69
N ASN A 72 4.82 38.94 -5.26
CA ASN A 72 5.73 39.96 -4.73
C ASN A 72 6.17 40.98 -5.78
N LYS A 73 6.34 40.58 -7.05
CA LYS A 73 6.66 41.48 -8.17
C LYS A 73 5.47 42.35 -8.59
N LEU A 74 4.26 41.83 -8.44
CA LEU A 74 3.00 42.51 -8.75
C LEU A 74 2.52 43.43 -7.62
N LEU A 75 3.03 43.24 -6.39
CA LEU A 75 2.78 44.15 -5.27
C LEU A 75 3.57 45.46 -5.46
N PRO A 76 2.90 46.62 -5.62
CA PRO A 76 3.59 47.90 -5.72
C PRO A 76 4.37 48.17 -4.43
N SER A 77 5.57 48.74 -4.58
CA SER A 77 6.47 49.11 -3.48
C SER A 77 5.86 50.09 -2.44
N GLU A 78 4.65 50.60 -2.71
CA GLU A 78 3.92 51.54 -1.86
C GLU A 78 3.14 50.90 -0.71
N ILE A 79 2.93 49.57 -0.70
CA ILE A 79 2.18 48.87 0.37
C ILE A 79 3.12 48.35 1.50
N LEU A 80 4.44 48.32 1.27
CA LEU A 80 5.45 47.84 2.21
C LEU A 80 5.99 48.93 3.18
N LYS A 81 5.16 49.91 3.57
CA LYS A 81 5.48 50.90 4.61
C LYS A 81 4.99 50.46 5.99
#